data_AF-A0A813RND9-F1
#
_entry.id   AF-A0A813RND9-F1
#
_cell.length_a   1.000
_cell.length_b   1.000
_cell.length_c   1.000
_cell.angle_alpha   90.00
_cell.angle_beta   90.00
_cell.angle_gamma   90.00
#
_symmetry.space_group_name_H-M   'P 1'
#
loop_
_entity.id
_entity.type
_entity.pdbx_description
1 polymer ?
#
loop_
_entity_poly.entity_id
_entity_poly.type
_entity_poly.pdbx_seq_one_letter_code
_entity_poly.pdbx_strand_id
1 'polypeptide(L)'
;MSSQEVMHSNNNSKHQNGNEVDSHDENKKAISQSQATQENLDNIFNPKTYVPGSNKLSRQYLQERLSRSILHEFSIDEQKARIELAAAYRLAAKNGWLESIYNHITCNVSGPNNSHHLLINPFGLNYREITASSLIKIDLDGNTIHPGIVGDIFGINKAGFVIHSCIHRARPDIRCVNHNHNWAVAGLSATKSGVIELAQTTHVTGEIAYHDYEGIVISLDEQERIVRDLGNKDVMIFRNHGLLTCGSSVGIAYYHALTLCAAAEIQSHACSMAMNKDNLLIPEDEYIKRSMAIAKHFTNNSSADLEFAAAMRELDYDQDHSKIQSHACSMAMNKDNLLIPEDEYIKRSMAIAKHFTNNSSADLEFAAAMRELDYDQDHSSYPDYRN
;
A
#
# COMPACT_ATOMS: atom_id res chain seq x y z
N MET A 1 -38.65 -32.00 -37.34
CA MET A 1 -38.97 -31.75 -38.76
C MET A 1 -38.16 -30.55 -39.19
N SER A 2 -37.19 -30.57 -40.09
CA SER A 2 -36.53 -31.57 -40.96
C SER A 2 -35.14 -30.96 -41.24
N SER A 3 -34.00 -31.58 -40.88
CA SER A 3 -33.22 -32.57 -41.65
C SER A 3 -32.64 -32.12 -43.00
N GLN A 4 -31.38 -32.57 -43.23
CA GLN A 4 -30.59 -32.73 -44.47
C GLN A 4 -29.41 -31.74 -44.61
N GLU A 5 -28.12 -32.07 -44.42
CA GLU A 5 -27.29 -33.29 -44.55
C GLU A 5 -26.74 -33.59 -45.98
N VAL A 6 -25.40 -33.75 -46.01
CA VAL A 6 -24.50 -34.57 -46.87
C VAL A 6 -23.98 -34.09 -48.26
N MET A 7 -22.65 -34.31 -48.42
CA MET A 7 -21.87 -34.87 -49.58
C MET A 7 -20.75 -33.92 -50.08
N HIS A 8 -19.47 -34.06 -49.74
CA HIS A 8 -18.42 -35.05 -50.13
C HIS A 8 -18.08 -35.18 -51.63
N SER A 9 -16.80 -34.91 -51.97
CA SER A 9 -15.86 -35.62 -52.88
C SER A 9 -14.89 -34.63 -53.56
N ASN A 10 -13.58 -34.64 -53.26
CA ASN A 10 -12.48 -35.45 -53.85
C ASN A 10 -12.34 -35.33 -55.38
N ASN A 11 -11.22 -34.80 -55.90
CA ASN A 11 -9.98 -35.58 -56.14
C ASN A 11 -8.94 -34.85 -57.02
N ASN A 12 -7.68 -35.26 -56.79
CA ASN A 12 -6.53 -35.34 -57.72
C ASN A 12 -5.82 -34.05 -58.16
N SER A 13 -4.51 -34.03 -58.41
CA SER A 13 -3.28 -34.79 -58.05
C SER A 13 -2.25 -34.32 -59.09
N LYS A 14 -0.97 -34.13 -58.71
CA LYS A 14 0.17 -34.43 -59.60
C LYS A 14 1.49 -34.40 -58.83
N HIS A 15 2.17 -35.53 -58.93
CA HIS A 15 3.54 -35.85 -58.51
C HIS A 15 4.60 -34.91 -59.10
N GLN A 16 5.74 -34.77 -58.40
CA GLN A 16 7.05 -35.26 -58.89
C GLN A 16 8.15 -35.29 -57.81
N ASN A 17 8.69 -36.50 -57.60
CA ASN A 17 10.09 -36.92 -57.44
C ASN A 17 11.07 -36.22 -56.48
N GLY A 18 11.53 -37.00 -55.49
CA GLY A 18 12.92 -37.48 -55.42
C GLY A 18 13.94 -36.65 -54.64
N ASN A 19 14.31 -37.13 -53.44
CA ASN A 19 15.69 -37.33 -52.99
C ASN A 19 15.69 -37.81 -51.52
N GLU A 20 15.99 -39.09 -51.31
CA GLU A 20 16.42 -39.62 -50.02
C GLU A 20 17.89 -39.20 -49.80
N VAL A 21 18.16 -38.42 -48.75
CA VAL A 21 19.51 -38.15 -48.25
C VAL A 21 19.50 -38.32 -46.73
N ASP A 22 20.42 -39.17 -46.27
CA ASP A 22 20.84 -39.52 -44.91
C ASP A 22 20.24 -38.73 -43.73
N SER A 23 19.34 -39.38 -42.99
CA SER A 23 18.76 -38.90 -41.73
C SER A 23 19.55 -39.31 -40.47
N HIS A 24 20.85 -39.57 -40.59
CA HIS A 24 21.69 -40.04 -39.47
C HIS A 24 22.79 -39.09 -38.99
N ASP A 25 23.05 -37.96 -39.68
CA ASP A 25 24.09 -36.99 -39.27
C ASP A 25 23.56 -35.62 -38.80
N GLU A 26 22.30 -35.26 -39.04
CA GLU A 26 21.72 -34.02 -38.48
C GLU A 26 21.39 -34.15 -36.99
N ASN A 27 21.14 -35.38 -36.51
CA ASN A 27 20.80 -35.61 -35.10
C ASN A 27 22.02 -35.58 -34.16
N LYS A 28 23.25 -35.58 -34.68
CA LYS A 28 24.47 -35.40 -33.88
C LYS A 28 24.91 -33.94 -33.77
N LYS A 29 24.48 -33.06 -34.68
CA LYS A 29 24.70 -31.60 -34.60
C LYS A 29 23.65 -30.88 -33.75
N ALA A 30 22.45 -31.44 -33.61
CA ALA A 30 21.42 -30.89 -32.72
C ALA A 30 21.65 -31.20 -31.23
N ILE A 31 22.51 -32.18 -30.91
CA ILE A 31 22.82 -32.60 -29.53
C ILE A 31 24.04 -31.86 -28.95
N SER A 32 24.67 -30.94 -29.69
CA SER A 32 25.81 -30.14 -29.20
C SER A 32 25.48 -28.70 -28.79
N GLN A 33 24.19 -28.35 -28.63
CA GLN A 33 23.75 -26.99 -28.22
C GLN A 33 22.95 -26.95 -26.89
N SER A 34 22.96 -28.00 -26.08
CA SER A 34 22.21 -28.01 -24.81
C SER A 34 23.06 -28.35 -23.57
N GLN A 35 24.26 -27.78 -23.48
CA GLN A 35 24.98 -27.71 -22.21
C GLN A 35 25.05 -26.25 -21.74
N ALA A 36 23.88 -25.66 -21.50
CA ALA A 36 23.81 -24.67 -20.44
C ALA A 36 24.01 -25.43 -19.13
N THR A 37 25.15 -25.23 -18.47
CA THR A 37 25.35 -25.67 -17.09
C THR A 37 24.22 -25.13 -16.20
N GLN A 38 23.91 -25.79 -15.08
CA GLN A 38 22.91 -25.30 -14.12
C GLN A 38 23.18 -23.83 -13.72
N GLU A 39 24.47 -23.44 -13.62
CA GLU A 39 24.91 -22.05 -13.42
C GLU A 39 24.47 -21.07 -14.53
N ASN A 40 24.31 -21.53 -15.77
CA ASN A 40 23.82 -20.70 -16.87
C ASN A 40 22.30 -20.52 -16.86
N LEU A 41 21.54 -21.46 -16.27
CA LEU A 41 20.09 -21.32 -16.08
C LEU A 41 19.75 -20.40 -14.90
N ASP A 42 20.54 -20.46 -13.82
CA ASP A 42 20.41 -19.57 -12.65
C ASP A 42 20.70 -18.09 -13.01
N ASN A 43 21.48 -17.84 -14.07
CA ASN A 43 21.74 -16.50 -14.62
C ASN A 43 20.65 -15.98 -15.58
N ILE A 44 19.75 -16.84 -16.09
CA ILE A 44 18.68 -16.45 -17.02
C ILE A 44 17.39 -16.13 -16.27
N PHE A 45 17.08 -16.86 -15.21
CA PHE A 45 15.87 -16.68 -14.42
C PHE A 45 16.11 -17.14 -12.97
N ASN A 46 16.21 -16.17 -12.06
CA ASN A 46 16.27 -16.46 -10.63
C ASN A 46 14.89 -16.20 -10.01
N PRO A 47 14.12 -17.23 -9.64
CA PRO A 47 12.76 -17.05 -9.10
C PRO A 47 12.72 -16.25 -7.80
N LYS A 48 13.85 -16.14 -7.07
CA LYS A 48 13.96 -15.34 -5.83
C LYS A 48 14.16 -13.84 -6.09
N THR A 49 14.58 -13.47 -7.29
CA THR A 49 14.77 -12.05 -7.68
C THR A 49 13.90 -11.64 -8.85
N TYR A 50 13.14 -12.58 -9.42
CA TYR A 50 12.19 -12.32 -10.47
C TYR A 50 11.13 -11.33 -9.99
N VAL A 51 11.00 -10.26 -10.76
CA VAL A 51 9.90 -9.32 -10.68
C VAL A 51 9.37 -9.09 -12.08
N PRO A 52 8.05 -8.94 -12.25
CA PRO A 52 7.50 -8.54 -13.54
C PRO A 52 8.11 -7.22 -14.04
N GLY A 53 8.30 -7.14 -15.36
CA GLY A 53 8.80 -5.95 -16.04
C GLY A 53 10.31 -5.76 -15.90
N SER A 54 10.73 -4.98 -14.89
CA SER A 54 12.12 -4.50 -14.80
C SER A 54 12.81 -4.99 -13.53
N ASN A 55 14.05 -5.49 -13.65
CA ASN A 55 14.89 -5.86 -12.51
C ASN A 55 15.11 -4.70 -11.51
N LYS A 56 14.88 -3.44 -11.93
CA LYS A 56 14.90 -2.27 -11.04
C LYS A 56 13.77 -2.28 -9.99
N LEU A 57 12.74 -3.12 -10.18
CA LEU A 57 11.63 -3.33 -9.25
C LEU A 57 11.90 -4.48 -8.27
N SER A 58 13.04 -5.18 -8.41
CA SER A 58 13.39 -6.30 -7.55
C SER A 58 13.69 -5.83 -6.14
N ARG A 59 13.39 -6.67 -5.15
CA ARG A 59 13.70 -6.38 -3.74
C ARG A 59 15.16 -6.02 -3.56
N GLN A 60 16.07 -6.82 -4.13
CA GLN A 60 17.51 -6.61 -3.99
C GLN A 60 17.93 -5.23 -4.49
N TYR A 61 17.49 -4.84 -5.69
CA TYR A 61 17.83 -3.55 -6.27
C TYR A 61 17.24 -2.38 -5.46
N LEU A 62 15.97 -2.48 -5.08
CA LEU A 62 15.29 -1.46 -4.29
C LEU A 62 15.88 -1.34 -2.88
N GLN A 63 16.18 -2.44 -2.21
CA GLN A 63 16.72 -2.44 -0.86
C GLN A 63 18.10 -1.78 -0.81
N GLU A 64 18.99 -2.08 -1.75
CA GLU A 64 20.29 -1.40 -1.85
C GLU A 64 20.11 0.11 -2.02
N ARG A 65 19.18 0.51 -2.89
CA ARG A 65 18.93 1.91 -3.19
C ARG A 65 18.27 2.66 -2.03
N LEU A 66 17.24 2.08 -1.42
CA LEU A 66 16.47 2.63 -0.30
C LEU A 66 17.28 2.69 1.01
N SER A 67 18.35 1.90 1.13
CA SER A 67 19.27 1.95 2.27
C SER A 67 20.11 3.24 2.33
N ARG A 68 20.21 3.98 1.22
CA ARG A 68 21.00 5.20 1.12
C ARG A 68 20.23 6.41 1.64
N SER A 69 20.95 7.37 2.23
CA SER A 69 20.37 8.62 2.72
C SER A 69 20.76 9.80 1.84
N ILE A 70 19.75 10.56 1.40
CA ILE A 70 19.90 11.85 0.72
C ILE A 70 19.35 13.01 1.56
N LEU A 71 19.07 12.78 2.85
CA LEU A 71 18.46 13.82 3.69
C LEU A 71 19.32 15.09 3.80
N HIS A 72 20.64 14.95 3.68
CA HIS A 72 21.60 16.05 3.69
C HIS A 72 21.41 17.06 2.53
N GLU A 73 20.66 16.69 1.48
CA GLU A 73 20.33 17.57 0.35
C GLU A 73 19.20 18.57 0.66
N PHE A 74 18.45 18.36 1.76
CA PHE A 74 17.26 19.14 2.09
C PHE A 74 17.49 20.03 3.33
N SER A 75 16.66 21.07 3.47
CA SER A 75 16.63 21.88 4.70
C SER A 75 16.22 21.04 5.90
N ILE A 76 16.59 21.48 7.11
CA ILE A 76 16.23 20.76 8.35
C ILE A 76 14.72 20.55 8.48
N ASP A 77 13.91 21.54 8.09
CA ASP A 77 12.45 21.44 8.17
C ASP A 77 11.89 20.42 7.16
N GLU A 78 12.44 20.35 5.95
CA GLU A 78 12.06 19.31 4.98
C GLU A 78 12.56 17.93 5.42
N GLN A 79 13.75 17.82 6.04
CA GLN A 79 14.25 16.56 6.60
C GLN A 79 13.30 16.02 7.67
N LYS A 80 12.87 16.86 8.61
CA LYS A 80 11.88 16.48 9.65
C LYS A 80 10.57 16.03 9.02
N ALA A 81 10.03 16.80 8.06
CA ALA A 81 8.81 16.45 7.36
C ALA A 81 8.90 15.10 6.63
N ARG A 82 10.04 14.81 6.00
CA ARG A 82 10.30 13.53 5.34
C ARG A 82 10.36 12.36 6.33
N ILE A 83 10.98 12.56 7.50
CA ILE A 83 11.07 11.55 8.56
C ILE A 83 9.69 11.26 9.13
N GLU A 84 8.95 12.30 9.52
CA GLU A 84 7.60 12.18 10.07
C GLU A 84 6.65 11.53 9.06
N LEU A 85 6.66 11.98 7.80
CA LEU A 85 5.79 11.41 6.76
C LEU A 85 6.13 9.94 6.49
N ALA A 86 7.42 9.58 6.40
CA ALA A 86 7.82 8.18 6.23
C ALA A 86 7.41 7.31 7.43
N ALA A 87 7.46 7.85 8.66
CA ALA A 87 6.95 7.16 9.83
C ALA A 87 5.43 6.95 9.74
N ALA A 88 4.65 7.96 9.31
CA ALA A 88 3.21 7.83 9.14
C ALA A 88 2.83 6.74 8.13
N TYR A 89 3.55 6.62 7.01
CA TYR A 89 3.37 5.51 6.06
C TYR A 89 3.61 4.15 6.72
N ARG A 90 4.73 3.98 7.43
CA ARG A 90 5.07 2.71 8.09
C ARG A 90 4.12 2.36 9.24
N LEU A 91 3.65 3.37 9.99
CA LEU A 91 2.66 3.19 11.04
C LEU A 91 1.30 2.79 10.46
N ALA A 92 0.88 3.41 9.35
CA ALA A 92 -0.32 2.97 8.63
C ALA A 92 -0.20 1.51 8.17
N ALA A 93 0.99 1.07 7.74
CA ALA A 93 1.25 -0.34 7.43
C ALA A 93 1.16 -1.25 8.66
N LYS A 94 1.76 -0.84 9.77
CA LYS A 94 1.73 -1.58 11.04
C LYS A 94 0.31 -1.73 11.58
N ASN A 95 -0.54 -0.72 11.41
CA ASN A 95 -1.95 -0.74 11.81
C ASN A 95 -2.87 -1.45 10.80
N GLY A 96 -2.33 -1.99 9.70
CA GLY A 96 -3.12 -2.72 8.70
C GLY A 96 -3.98 -1.83 7.79
N TRP A 97 -3.67 -0.54 7.64
CA TRP A 97 -4.44 0.40 6.79
C TRP A 97 -4.02 0.35 5.31
N LEU A 98 -3.49 -0.79 4.87
CA LEU A 98 -2.95 -0.95 3.54
C LEU A 98 -4.03 -1.30 2.54
N GLU A 99 -3.90 -0.74 1.34
CA GLU A 99 -4.57 -1.24 0.15
C GLU A 99 -3.52 -1.30 -0.95
N SER A 100 -2.75 -2.40 -0.95
CA SER A 100 -1.70 -2.63 -1.94
C SER A 100 -0.74 -1.43 -2.05
N ILE A 101 -0.61 -0.84 -3.24
CA ILE A 101 0.23 0.33 -3.53
C ILE A 101 -0.57 1.63 -3.76
N TYR A 102 -1.88 1.64 -3.48
CA TYR A 102 -2.79 2.68 -3.98
C TYR A 102 -2.99 3.87 -3.04
N ASN A 103 -2.87 3.69 -1.73
CA ASN A 103 -3.06 4.76 -0.74
C ASN A 103 -1.97 5.86 -0.86
N HIS A 104 -2.27 7.06 -0.33
CA HIS A 104 -1.32 8.18 -0.34
C HIS A 104 -1.52 9.16 0.83
N ILE A 105 -0.40 9.68 1.34
CA ILE A 105 -0.32 10.67 2.42
C ILE A 105 0.60 11.81 1.96
N THR A 106 0.13 13.05 1.96
CA THR A 106 0.96 14.20 1.58
C THR A 106 1.33 15.06 2.77
N CYS A 107 2.53 15.64 2.72
CA CYS A 107 2.98 16.65 3.68
C CYS A 107 3.50 17.90 2.95
N ASN A 108 2.99 19.05 3.33
CA ASN A 108 3.36 20.35 2.81
C ASN A 108 4.71 20.81 3.37
N VAL A 109 5.61 21.19 2.47
CA VAL A 109 6.92 21.75 2.76
C VAL A 109 7.13 23.04 1.96
N SER A 110 7.88 23.97 2.54
CA SER A 110 8.17 25.24 1.88
C SER A 110 9.09 25.07 0.67
N GLY A 111 8.67 25.59 -0.47
CA GLY A 111 9.47 25.78 -1.66
C GLY A 111 10.09 27.17 -1.76
N PRO A 112 10.81 27.47 -2.86
CA PRO A 112 11.35 28.80 -3.12
C PRO A 112 10.27 29.89 -3.06
N ASN A 113 10.62 31.07 -2.56
CA ASN A 113 9.70 32.20 -2.45
C ASN A 113 8.42 31.90 -1.65
N ASN A 114 8.50 31.00 -0.66
CA ASN A 114 7.36 30.53 0.14
C ASN A 114 6.27 29.84 -0.71
N SER A 115 6.63 29.22 -1.84
CA SER A 115 5.71 28.34 -2.56
C SER A 115 5.38 27.10 -1.72
N HIS A 116 4.24 26.47 -1.96
CA HIS A 116 3.89 25.19 -1.35
C HIS A 116 4.34 24.04 -2.25
N HIS A 117 5.17 23.15 -1.71
CA HIS A 117 5.48 21.87 -2.32
C HIS A 117 4.94 20.75 -1.44
N LEU A 118 4.66 19.60 -2.03
CA LEU A 118 4.14 18.43 -1.32
C LEU A 118 5.15 17.28 -1.39
N LEU A 119 5.34 16.60 -0.26
CA LEU A 119 5.98 15.29 -0.21
C LEU A 119 4.92 14.21 -0.37
N ILE A 120 5.18 13.16 -1.14
CA ILE A 120 4.28 12.02 -1.38
C ILE A 120 5.07 10.73 -1.61
N ASN A 121 4.45 9.56 -1.39
CA ASN A 121 5.05 8.26 -1.69
C ASN A 121 5.29 8.06 -3.20
N PRO A 122 6.39 7.38 -3.57
CA PRO A 122 6.54 6.81 -4.91
C PRO A 122 5.47 5.74 -5.16
N PHE A 123 4.76 5.85 -6.27
CA PHE A 123 3.76 4.86 -6.69
C PHE A 123 4.45 3.58 -7.17
N GLY A 124 4.21 2.48 -6.46
CA GLY A 124 4.85 1.18 -6.67
C GLY A 124 5.64 0.66 -5.47
N LEU A 125 5.92 1.52 -4.49
CA LEU A 125 6.40 1.09 -3.17
C LEU A 125 5.24 0.77 -2.24
N ASN A 126 5.34 -0.34 -1.53
CA ASN A 126 4.48 -0.61 -0.38
C ASN A 126 4.83 0.38 0.74
N TYR A 127 3.85 0.73 1.58
CA TYR A 127 4.05 1.63 2.72
C TYR A 127 5.17 1.18 3.67
N ARG A 128 5.42 -0.13 3.79
CA ARG A 128 6.54 -0.70 4.58
C ARG A 128 7.91 -0.34 4.00
N GLU A 129 7.99 -0.15 2.68
CA GLU A 129 9.23 0.16 1.95
C GLU A 129 9.59 1.65 2.00
N ILE A 130 8.62 2.52 2.35
CA ILE A 130 8.82 3.97 2.35
C ILE A 130 9.94 4.36 3.32
N THR A 131 10.86 5.19 2.83
CA THR A 131 11.90 5.85 3.63
C THR A 131 11.80 7.37 3.46
N ALA A 132 12.35 8.14 4.39
CA ALA A 132 12.40 9.60 4.29
C ALA A 132 13.08 10.09 2.99
N SER A 133 14.12 9.36 2.56
CA SER A 133 14.83 9.58 1.30
C SER A 133 14.02 9.20 0.06
N SER A 134 13.09 8.23 0.17
CA SER A 134 12.29 7.75 -0.97
C SER A 134 11.20 8.72 -1.40
N LEU A 135 10.72 9.58 -0.49
CA LEU A 135 9.61 10.49 -0.77
C LEU A 135 9.90 11.42 -1.94
N ILE A 136 8.93 11.55 -2.84
CA ILE A 136 8.99 12.45 -4.00
C ILE A 136 8.49 13.82 -3.54
N LYS A 137 9.17 14.88 -3.97
CA LYS A 137 8.71 16.26 -3.80
C LYS A 137 8.09 16.74 -5.10
N ILE A 138 6.86 17.26 -5.04
CA ILE A 138 6.10 17.76 -6.17
C ILE A 138 5.58 19.18 -5.89
N ASP A 139 5.25 19.92 -6.94
CA ASP A 139 4.46 21.14 -6.80
C ASP A 139 2.95 20.83 -6.66
N LEU A 140 2.13 21.85 -6.47
CA LEU A 140 0.68 21.70 -6.34
C LEU A 140 -0.01 21.28 -7.65
N ASP A 141 0.67 21.31 -8.79
CA ASP A 141 0.17 20.83 -10.08
C ASP A 141 0.59 19.37 -10.37
N GLY A 142 1.36 18.77 -9.45
CA GLY A 142 1.80 17.38 -9.53
C GLY A 142 3.08 17.19 -10.35
N ASN A 143 3.79 18.26 -10.69
CA ASN A 143 5.09 18.16 -11.36
C ASN A 143 6.17 17.79 -10.35
N THR A 144 7.04 16.85 -10.70
CA THR A 144 8.15 16.43 -9.85
C THR A 144 9.20 17.52 -9.75
N ILE A 145 9.45 17.99 -8.52
CA ILE A 145 10.54 18.91 -8.16
C ILE A 145 11.77 18.12 -7.73
N HIS A 146 11.58 17.03 -7.00
CA HIS A 146 12.66 16.13 -6.60
C HIS A 146 12.18 14.68 -6.58
N PRO A 147 12.82 13.74 -7.30
CA PRO A 147 12.36 12.35 -7.41
C PRO A 147 12.66 11.50 -6.17
N GLY A 148 13.34 12.06 -5.17
CA GLY A 148 13.84 11.29 -4.03
C GLY A 148 14.94 10.32 -4.45
N ILE A 149 15.32 9.40 -3.57
CA ILE A 149 16.37 8.42 -3.87
C ILE A 149 15.92 7.44 -4.95
N VAL A 150 14.61 7.29 -5.20
CA VAL A 150 14.08 6.35 -6.20
C VAL A 150 14.37 6.78 -7.64
N GLY A 151 14.64 8.06 -7.91
CA GLY A 151 14.91 8.56 -9.26
C GLY A 151 13.76 8.25 -10.23
N ASP A 152 14.10 7.89 -11.47
CA ASP A 152 13.10 7.66 -12.53
C ASP A 152 12.43 6.26 -12.48
N ILE A 153 12.61 5.51 -11.39
CA ILE A 153 11.99 4.18 -11.23
C ILE A 153 10.50 4.30 -10.99
N PHE A 154 10.10 5.29 -10.19
CA PHE A 154 8.73 5.49 -9.74
C PHE A 154 8.29 6.92 -9.96
N GLY A 155 7.02 7.09 -10.31
CA GLY A 155 6.33 8.38 -10.32
C GLY A 155 5.41 8.52 -9.12
N ILE A 156 4.43 9.41 -9.23
CA ILE A 156 3.33 9.55 -8.27
C ILE A 156 2.05 8.93 -8.85
N ASN A 157 1.10 8.55 -7.99
CA ASN A 157 -0.26 8.24 -8.42
C ASN A 157 -0.99 9.56 -8.72
N LYS A 158 -1.07 9.92 -10.00
CA LYS A 158 -1.67 11.20 -10.43
C LYS A 158 -3.14 11.33 -10.06
N ALA A 159 -3.92 10.24 -10.13
CA ALA A 159 -5.34 10.27 -9.75
C ALA A 159 -5.50 10.51 -8.24
N GLY A 160 -4.74 9.77 -7.43
CA GLY A 160 -4.73 9.95 -5.98
C GLY A 160 -4.29 11.35 -5.52
N PHE A 161 -3.34 11.95 -6.24
CA PHE A 161 -2.86 13.31 -5.98
C PHE A 161 -3.94 14.40 -6.12
N VAL A 162 -4.94 14.22 -7.01
CA VAL A 162 -6.00 15.20 -7.28
C VAL A 162 -6.68 15.63 -5.97
N ILE A 163 -7.03 14.66 -5.12
CA ILE A 163 -7.68 14.88 -3.82
C ILE A 163 -6.79 15.70 -2.88
N HIS A 164 -5.49 15.44 -2.85
CA HIS A 164 -4.56 16.10 -1.92
C HIS A 164 -4.28 17.54 -2.34
N SER A 165 -4.14 17.75 -3.65
CA SER A 165 -3.84 19.07 -4.21
C SER A 165 -4.94 20.10 -3.93
N CYS A 166 -6.22 19.73 -4.03
CA CYS A 166 -7.31 20.66 -3.81
C CYS A 166 -7.43 21.06 -2.34
N ILE A 167 -7.24 20.11 -1.41
CA ILE A 167 -7.25 20.39 0.02
C ILE A 167 -6.10 21.32 0.41
N HIS A 168 -4.87 21.01 -0.01
CA HIS A 168 -3.72 21.87 0.30
C HIS A 168 -3.82 23.28 -0.32
N ARG A 169 -4.46 23.42 -1.50
CA ARG A 169 -4.75 24.74 -2.09
C ARG A 169 -5.80 25.51 -1.29
N ALA A 170 -6.88 24.85 -0.88
CA ALA A 170 -8.00 25.49 -0.22
C ALA A 170 -7.76 25.79 1.27
N ARG A 171 -6.90 25.00 1.92
CA ARG A 171 -6.63 25.05 3.36
C ARG A 171 -5.12 25.13 3.64
N PRO A 172 -4.51 26.33 3.53
CA PRO A 172 -3.08 26.52 3.79
C PRO A 172 -2.65 26.21 5.24
N ASP A 173 -3.61 26.14 6.17
CA ASP A 173 -3.40 25.70 7.55
C ASP A 173 -3.14 24.18 7.68
N ILE A 174 -3.51 23.41 6.65
CA ILE A 174 -3.29 21.95 6.62
C ILE A 174 -1.88 21.65 6.11
N ARG A 175 -1.09 21.05 6.99
CA ARG A 175 0.26 20.56 6.67
C ARG A 175 0.24 19.14 6.13
N CYS A 176 -0.62 18.27 6.64
CA CYS A 176 -0.65 16.86 6.25
C CYS A 176 -2.07 16.44 5.85
N VAL A 177 -2.18 15.67 4.77
CA VAL A 177 -3.42 15.01 4.34
C VAL A 177 -3.14 13.52 4.23
N ASN A 178 -3.95 12.70 4.90
CA ASN A 178 -3.87 11.25 4.89
C ASN A 178 -5.15 10.67 4.29
N HIS A 179 -5.00 10.02 3.14
CA HIS A 179 -6.06 9.25 2.50
C HIS A 179 -5.69 7.77 2.49
N ASN A 180 -6.59 6.93 2.98
CA ASN A 180 -6.43 5.49 2.90
C ASN A 180 -7.79 4.77 2.87
N HIS A 181 -7.76 3.55 2.35
CA HIS A 181 -8.93 2.68 2.24
C HIS A 181 -8.97 1.65 3.38
N ASN A 182 -8.84 2.12 4.63
CA ASN A 182 -9.05 1.23 5.77
C ASN A 182 -10.41 0.53 5.63
N TRP A 183 -10.39 -0.80 5.64
CA TRP A 183 -11.53 -1.68 5.41
C TRP A 183 -12.75 -1.43 6.32
N ALA A 184 -12.55 -1.13 7.60
CA ALA A 184 -13.64 -0.85 8.53
C ALA A 184 -14.31 0.48 8.18
N VAL A 185 -13.51 1.51 7.86
CA VAL A 185 -14.03 2.80 7.42
C VAL A 185 -14.67 2.71 6.03
N ALA A 186 -14.10 1.95 5.10
CA ALA A 186 -14.67 1.69 3.78
C ALA A 186 -16.03 0.98 3.90
N GLY A 187 -16.12 -0.07 4.72
CA GLY A 187 -17.39 -0.76 5.02
C GLY A 187 -18.43 0.18 5.64
N LEU A 188 -18.00 0.99 6.62
CA LEU A 188 -18.86 1.99 7.26
C LEU A 188 -19.35 3.06 6.27
N SER A 189 -18.48 3.52 5.36
CA SER A 189 -18.77 4.52 4.35
C SER A 189 -19.87 4.09 3.37
N ALA A 190 -20.08 2.78 3.23
CA ALA A 190 -21.12 2.18 2.41
C ALA A 190 -22.49 2.03 3.13
N THR A 191 -22.60 2.51 4.38
CA THR A 191 -23.85 2.50 5.15
C THR A 191 -24.57 3.84 5.07
N LYS A 192 -25.91 3.86 5.18
CA LYS A 192 -26.68 5.11 5.24
C LYS A 192 -26.43 5.89 6.54
N SER A 193 -26.13 5.20 7.64
CA SER A 193 -25.92 5.82 8.95
C SER A 193 -24.62 6.62 9.02
N GLY A 194 -23.56 6.19 8.32
CA GLY A 194 -22.22 6.69 8.61
C GLY A 194 -21.79 6.34 10.04
N VAL A 195 -20.88 7.13 10.61
CA VAL A 195 -20.41 7.01 11.99
C VAL A 195 -21.55 7.32 12.97
N ILE A 196 -21.73 6.45 13.96
CA ILE A 196 -22.64 6.63 15.09
C ILE A 196 -21.78 6.91 16.33
N GLU A 197 -22.17 7.87 17.15
CA GLU A 197 -21.47 8.28 18.37
C GLU A 197 -21.64 7.26 19.52
N LEU A 198 -21.17 6.02 19.32
CA LEU A 198 -21.37 4.89 20.23
C LEU A 198 -20.41 4.85 21.42
N ALA A 199 -19.22 5.48 21.31
CA ALA A 199 -18.14 5.32 22.28
C ALA A 199 -17.32 6.61 22.40
N GLN A 200 -16.56 6.75 23.48
CA GLN A 200 -15.67 7.91 23.64
C GLN A 200 -14.73 8.10 22.44
N THR A 201 -14.26 7.02 21.81
CA THR A 201 -13.41 7.07 20.61
C THR A 201 -14.08 7.79 19.43
N THR A 202 -15.38 7.61 19.20
CA THR A 202 -16.10 8.32 18.12
C THR A 202 -16.22 9.81 18.44
N HIS A 203 -16.34 10.18 19.73
CA HIS A 203 -16.30 11.59 20.14
C HIS A 203 -14.92 12.22 19.93
N VAL A 204 -13.84 11.43 20.07
CA VAL A 204 -12.47 11.88 19.87
C VAL A 204 -12.16 12.15 18.39
N THR A 205 -12.73 11.36 17.48
CA THR A 205 -12.64 11.62 16.03
C THR A 205 -13.18 13.00 15.65
N GLY A 206 -14.11 13.55 16.44
CA GLY A 206 -14.62 14.90 16.25
C GLY A 206 -15.67 14.99 15.14
N GLU A 207 -15.77 16.17 14.52
CA GLU A 207 -16.77 16.43 13.48
C GLU A 207 -16.34 15.83 12.14
N ILE A 208 -17.22 15.04 11.51
CA ILE A 208 -16.93 14.28 10.29
C ILE A 208 -17.71 14.86 9.12
N ALA A 209 -17.00 15.20 8.04
CA ALA A 209 -17.59 15.53 6.74
C ALA A 209 -17.91 14.25 5.95
N TYR A 210 -18.82 14.36 4.99
CA TYR A 210 -19.13 13.29 4.06
C TYR A 210 -19.10 13.83 2.64
N HIS A 211 -18.46 13.09 1.73
CA HIS A 211 -18.49 13.34 0.30
C HIS A 211 -19.09 12.13 -0.40
N ASP A 212 -20.07 12.36 -1.28
CA ASP A 212 -20.74 11.30 -2.01
C ASP A 212 -19.83 10.71 -3.11
N TYR A 213 -20.02 9.44 -3.45
CA TYR A 213 -19.18 8.75 -4.43
C TYR A 213 -19.50 9.20 -5.86
N GLU A 214 -18.50 9.70 -6.59
CA GLU A 214 -18.64 10.12 -7.99
C GLU A 214 -17.83 9.27 -8.98
N GLY A 215 -17.19 8.19 -8.50
CA GLY A 215 -16.31 7.32 -9.29
C GLY A 215 -14.86 7.40 -8.82
N ILE A 216 -13.93 6.94 -9.67
CA ILE A 216 -12.49 7.11 -9.40
C ILE A 216 -12.14 8.57 -9.69
N VAL A 217 -11.64 9.28 -8.68
CA VAL A 217 -11.37 10.72 -8.71
C VAL A 217 -10.34 11.06 -9.78
N ILE A 218 -10.83 11.58 -10.91
CA ILE A 218 -10.00 12.09 -12.01
C ILE A 218 -10.46 13.47 -12.50
N SER A 219 -11.60 13.97 -12.00
CA SER A 219 -12.22 15.20 -12.49
C SER A 219 -11.81 16.41 -11.65
N LEU A 220 -11.50 17.52 -12.32
CA LEU A 220 -11.26 18.80 -11.65
C LEU A 220 -12.55 19.35 -11.02
N ASP A 221 -13.72 19.04 -11.56
CA ASP A 221 -15.00 19.54 -11.04
C ASP A 221 -15.32 18.96 -9.65
N GLU A 222 -14.84 17.75 -9.36
CA GLU A 222 -15.03 17.09 -8.05
C GLU A 222 -14.23 17.79 -6.95
N GLN A 223 -13.09 18.43 -7.29
CA GLN A 223 -12.23 19.12 -6.32
C GLN A 223 -12.97 20.20 -5.54
N GLU A 224 -13.79 21.01 -6.23
CA GLU A 224 -14.55 22.08 -5.59
C GLU A 224 -15.59 21.53 -4.60
N ARG A 225 -16.22 20.40 -4.94
CA ARG A 225 -17.18 19.72 -4.06
C ARG A 225 -16.50 19.10 -2.86
N ILE A 226 -15.36 18.43 -3.05
CA ILE A 226 -14.53 17.90 -1.95
C ILE A 226 -14.18 19.00 -0.95
N VAL A 227 -13.67 20.14 -1.43
CA VAL A 227 -13.31 21.28 -0.57
C VAL A 227 -14.53 21.82 0.16
N ARG A 228 -15.66 22.01 -0.54
CA ARG A 228 -16.91 22.48 0.05
C ARG A 228 -17.43 21.54 1.13
N ASP A 229 -17.41 20.24 0.86
CA ASP A 229 -17.99 19.21 1.74
C ASP A 229 -17.12 19.02 3.00
N LEU A 230 -15.78 19.08 2.85
CA LEU A 230 -14.85 19.14 4.00
C LEU A 230 -15.06 20.41 4.83
N GLY A 231 -15.13 21.57 4.17
CA GLY A 231 -15.26 22.87 4.82
C GLY A 231 -14.13 23.13 5.82
N ASN A 232 -14.51 23.44 7.07
CA ASN A 232 -13.56 23.71 8.17
C ASN A 232 -13.27 22.48 9.04
N LYS A 233 -13.72 21.29 8.63
CA LYS A 233 -13.43 20.04 9.35
C LYS A 233 -12.08 19.48 8.91
N ASP A 234 -11.59 18.53 9.68
CA ASP A 234 -10.30 17.85 9.44
C ASP A 234 -10.46 16.34 9.21
N VAL A 235 -11.69 15.84 9.23
CA VAL A 235 -12.03 14.43 9.00
C VAL A 235 -13.16 14.35 8.01
N MET A 236 -13.00 13.53 6.98
CA MET A 236 -14.00 13.28 5.96
C MET A 236 -14.08 11.80 5.61
N ILE A 237 -15.30 11.31 5.44
CA ILE A 237 -15.56 9.99 4.87
C ILE A 237 -16.00 10.19 3.43
N PHE A 238 -15.25 9.56 2.51
CA PHE A 238 -15.70 9.37 1.15
C PHE A 238 -16.65 8.17 1.14
N ARG A 239 -17.94 8.41 0.84
CA ARG A 239 -18.95 7.35 0.73
C ARG A 239 -18.46 6.29 -0.26
N ASN A 240 -18.69 5.02 0.08
CA ASN A 240 -18.31 3.86 -0.73
C ASN A 240 -16.80 3.78 -1.11
N HIS A 241 -15.91 4.43 -0.35
CA HIS A 241 -14.51 4.55 -0.73
C HIS A 241 -13.57 4.40 0.48
N GLY A 242 -13.51 5.39 1.36
CA GLY A 242 -12.53 5.40 2.44
C GLY A 242 -12.52 6.69 3.24
N LEU A 243 -11.38 7.02 3.84
CA LEU A 243 -11.22 8.20 4.68
C LEU A 243 -10.27 9.23 4.10
N LEU A 244 -10.48 10.49 4.48
CA LEU A 244 -9.51 11.56 4.35
C LEU A 244 -9.41 12.30 5.67
N THR A 245 -8.19 12.47 6.15
CA THR A 245 -7.90 13.18 7.40
C THR A 245 -6.83 14.22 7.19
N CYS A 246 -6.96 15.33 7.89
CA CYS A 246 -6.12 16.50 7.76
C CYS A 246 -5.52 16.87 9.11
N GLY A 247 -4.39 17.56 9.09
CA GLY A 247 -3.77 18.10 10.29
C GLY A 247 -2.77 19.20 9.99
N SER A 248 -2.58 20.09 10.95
CA SER A 248 -1.50 21.10 10.94
C SER A 248 -0.11 20.50 11.20
N SER A 249 -0.07 19.22 11.61
CA SER A 249 1.13 18.37 11.67
C SER A 249 0.84 16.99 11.08
N VAL A 250 1.89 16.21 10.79
CA VAL A 250 1.74 14.79 10.39
C VAL A 250 1.10 13.98 11.52
N GLY A 251 1.48 14.26 12.78
CA GLY A 251 0.94 13.58 13.96
C GLY A 251 -0.56 13.78 14.13
N ILE A 252 -1.06 15.00 13.92
CA ILE A 252 -2.51 15.30 13.99
C ILE A 252 -3.29 14.56 12.90
N ALA A 253 -2.83 14.59 11.65
CA ALA A 253 -3.50 13.87 10.57
C ALA A 253 -3.51 12.35 10.81
N TYR A 254 -2.40 11.80 11.31
CA TYR A 254 -2.31 10.39 11.71
C TYR A 254 -3.27 10.06 12.87
N TYR A 255 -3.35 10.91 13.88
CA TYR A 255 -4.24 10.72 15.03
C TYR A 255 -5.73 10.73 14.64
N HIS A 256 -6.12 11.64 13.74
CA HIS A 256 -7.46 11.63 13.16
C HIS A 256 -7.77 10.32 12.44
N ALA A 257 -6.83 9.80 11.63
CA ALA A 257 -7.02 8.50 10.98
C ALA A 257 -7.11 7.35 11.99
N LEU A 258 -6.23 7.33 12.99
CA LEU A 258 -6.20 6.32 14.05
C LEU A 258 -7.54 6.23 14.78
N THR A 259 -8.05 7.38 15.23
CA THR A 259 -9.30 7.45 15.99
C THR A 259 -10.51 7.12 15.12
N LEU A 260 -10.54 7.55 13.85
CA LEU A 260 -11.61 7.19 12.91
C LEU A 260 -11.64 5.70 12.59
N CYS A 261 -10.48 5.08 12.34
CA CYS A 261 -10.38 3.64 12.11
C CYS A 261 -10.89 2.86 13.33
N ALA A 262 -10.43 3.21 14.53
CA ALA A 262 -10.89 2.59 15.77
C ALA A 262 -12.39 2.80 16.01
N ALA A 263 -12.92 3.99 15.71
CA ALA A 263 -14.35 4.30 15.79
C ALA A 263 -15.18 3.39 14.86
N ALA A 264 -14.72 3.18 13.62
CA ALA A 264 -15.39 2.31 12.66
C ALA A 264 -15.36 0.83 13.08
N GLU A 265 -14.24 0.36 13.63
CA GLU A 265 -14.11 -1.01 14.16
C GLU A 265 -15.06 -1.23 15.36
N ILE A 266 -15.07 -0.29 16.32
CA ILE A 266 -15.99 -0.33 17.47
C ILE A 266 -17.44 -0.40 16.98
N GLN A 267 -17.81 0.45 16.02
CA GLN A 267 -19.16 0.45 15.48
C GLN A 267 -19.50 -0.86 14.77
N SER A 268 -18.58 -1.43 13.98
CA SER A 268 -18.76 -2.72 13.32
C SER A 268 -19.03 -3.84 14.34
N HIS A 269 -18.23 -3.90 15.40
CA HIS A 269 -18.42 -4.87 16.49
C HIS A 269 -19.74 -4.65 17.23
N ALA A 270 -20.04 -3.40 17.62
CA ALA A 270 -21.27 -3.06 18.32
C ALA A 270 -22.52 -3.43 17.49
N CYS A 271 -22.54 -3.09 16.20
CA CYS A 271 -23.65 -3.44 15.31
C CYS A 271 -23.79 -4.96 15.14
N SER A 272 -22.67 -5.70 15.06
CA SER A 272 -22.69 -7.16 14.97
C SER A 272 -23.24 -7.82 16.23
N MET A 273 -22.91 -7.30 17.42
CA MET A 273 -23.41 -7.80 18.71
C MET A 273 -24.85 -7.37 19.00
N ALA A 274 -25.25 -6.18 18.55
CA ALA A 274 -26.58 -5.65 18.78
C ALA A 274 -27.66 -6.41 18.00
N MET A 275 -27.32 -7.05 16.87
CA MET A 275 -28.21 -7.70 15.89
C MET A 275 -29.20 -6.76 15.20
N ASN A 276 -29.68 -5.72 15.88
CA ASN A 276 -30.51 -4.65 15.33
C ASN A 276 -30.10 -3.29 15.94
N LYS A 277 -30.52 -2.21 15.28
CA LYS A 277 -30.19 -0.84 15.73
C LYS A 277 -30.77 -0.50 17.11
N ASP A 278 -31.94 -1.05 17.44
CA ASP A 278 -32.67 -0.72 18.67
C ASP A 278 -31.98 -1.28 19.93
N ASN A 279 -31.05 -2.22 19.77
CA ASN A 279 -30.22 -2.78 20.83
C ASN A 279 -28.86 -2.07 20.97
N LEU A 280 -28.61 -1.00 20.21
CA LEU A 280 -27.44 -0.13 20.41
C LEU A 280 -27.72 0.87 21.53
N LEU A 281 -26.83 0.93 22.52
CA LEU A 281 -26.87 1.97 23.54
C LEU A 281 -26.13 3.21 23.02
N ILE A 282 -26.89 4.24 22.67
CA ILE A 282 -26.35 5.53 22.22
C ILE A 282 -26.44 6.52 23.41
N PRO A 283 -25.33 7.16 23.81
CA PRO A 283 -25.35 8.18 24.85
C PRO A 283 -26.27 9.36 24.49
N GLU A 284 -26.78 10.08 25.48
CA GLU A 284 -27.55 11.30 25.24
C GLU A 284 -26.68 12.40 24.59
N ASP A 285 -27.28 13.18 23.70
CA ASP A 285 -26.62 14.25 22.93
C ASP A 285 -25.82 15.23 23.79
N GLU A 286 -26.26 15.53 25.02
CA GLU A 286 -25.54 16.43 25.91
C GLU A 286 -24.16 15.86 26.29
N TYR A 287 -24.10 14.56 26.60
CA TYR A 287 -22.85 13.90 26.98
C TYR A 287 -21.91 13.74 25.79
N ILE A 288 -22.46 13.47 24.60
CA ILE A 288 -21.70 13.45 23.34
C ILE A 288 -21.04 14.82 23.11
N LYS A 289 -21.83 15.90 23.13
CA LYS A 289 -21.33 17.27 22.92
C LYS A 289 -20.27 17.66 23.95
N ARG A 290 -20.48 17.31 25.23
CA ARG A 290 -19.50 17.54 26.30
C ARG A 290 -18.19 16.78 26.05
N SER A 291 -18.28 15.51 25.66
CA SER A 291 -17.10 14.68 25.37
C SER A 291 -16.33 15.21 24.16
N MET A 292 -17.02 15.60 23.08
CA MET A 292 -16.37 16.17 21.89
C MET A 292 -15.68 17.50 22.20
N ALA A 293 -16.29 18.35 23.04
CA ALA A 293 -15.68 19.60 23.46
C ALA A 293 -14.36 19.37 24.22
N ILE A 294 -14.30 18.34 25.08
CA ILE A 294 -13.08 17.94 25.77
C ILE A 294 -12.06 17.38 24.76
N ALA A 295 -12.48 16.49 23.87
CA ALA A 295 -11.58 15.84 22.91
C ALA A 295 -10.90 16.81 21.94
N LYS A 296 -11.57 17.93 21.58
CA LYS A 296 -10.94 19.02 20.80
C LYS A 296 -9.66 19.56 21.44
N HIS A 297 -9.48 19.42 22.75
CA HIS A 297 -8.23 19.82 23.40
C HIS A 297 -7.05 18.88 23.11
N PHE A 298 -7.28 17.62 22.73
CA PHE A 298 -6.18 16.69 22.43
C PHE A 298 -5.42 17.08 21.15
N THR A 299 -6.13 17.53 20.13
CA THR A 299 -5.53 18.00 18.87
C THR A 299 -4.99 19.43 19.01
N ASN A 300 -5.66 20.31 19.76
CA ASN A 300 -5.23 21.69 19.97
C ASN A 300 -4.00 21.84 20.91
N ASN A 301 -3.78 20.91 21.84
CA ASN A 301 -2.70 20.98 22.83
C ASN A 301 -1.55 20.01 22.56
N SER A 302 -1.29 19.63 21.30
CA SER A 302 -0.18 18.74 20.89
C SER A 302 -0.22 17.32 21.48
N SER A 303 -1.33 16.86 22.09
CA SER A 303 -1.43 15.47 22.58
C SER A 303 -1.36 14.46 21.43
N ALA A 304 -1.93 14.80 20.28
CA ALA A 304 -1.77 14.03 19.05
C ALA A 304 -0.30 13.87 18.62
N ASP A 305 0.52 14.92 18.75
CA ASP A 305 1.94 14.84 18.45
C ASP A 305 2.72 13.99 19.46
N LEU A 306 2.32 14.01 20.75
CA LEU A 306 2.89 13.12 21.77
C LEU A 306 2.58 11.65 21.49
N GLU A 307 1.35 11.35 21.07
CA GLU A 307 0.92 10.01 20.69
C GLU A 307 1.65 9.54 19.41
N PHE A 308 1.77 10.41 18.41
CA PHE A 308 2.56 10.12 17.22
C PHE A 308 4.03 9.88 17.55
N ALA A 309 4.64 10.70 18.41
CA ALA A 309 6.00 10.49 18.88
C ALA A 309 6.15 9.18 19.66
N ALA A 310 5.12 8.73 20.38
CA ALA A 310 5.11 7.42 21.03
C ALA A 310 5.06 6.27 20.01
N ALA A 311 4.20 6.38 19.00
CA ALA A 311 4.12 5.42 17.90
C ALA A 311 5.44 5.34 17.11
N MET A 312 6.13 6.47 16.90
CA MET A 312 7.47 6.46 16.30
C MET A 312 8.49 5.67 17.12
N ARG A 313 8.47 5.79 18.46
CA ARG A 313 9.35 4.99 19.34
C ARG A 313 9.02 3.49 19.26
N GLU A 314 7.75 3.13 19.08
CA GLU A 314 7.36 1.75 18.85
C GLU A 314 7.91 1.21 17.52
N LEU A 315 7.86 2.02 16.46
CA LEU A 315 8.44 1.66 15.17
C LEU A 315 9.96 1.46 15.26
N ASP A 316 10.67 2.31 16.00
CA ASP A 316 12.11 2.16 16.26
C ASP A 316 12.41 0.88 17.06
N TYR A 317 11.60 0.58 18.08
CA TYR A 317 11.73 -0.63 18.90
C TYR A 317 11.62 -1.90 18.06
N ASP A 318 10.63 -2.00 17.16
CA ASP A 318 10.43 -3.15 16.28
C ASP A 318 11.63 -3.34 15.31
N GLN A 319 12.18 -2.23 14.80
CA GLN A 319 13.35 -2.28 13.92
C GLN A 319 14.60 -2.78 14.65
N ASP A 320 14.80 -2.41 15.90
CA ASP A 320 15.95 -2.88 16.66
C ASP A 320 15.78 -4.31 17.15
N HIS A 321 14.56 -4.74 17.51
CA HIS A 321 14.28 -6.12 17.90
C HIS A 321 14.45 -7.09 16.73
N SER A 322 13.99 -6.72 15.53
CA SER A 322 14.22 -7.54 14.33
C SER A 322 15.71 -7.69 14.02
N LYS A 323 16.54 -6.64 14.19
CA LYS A 323 18.00 -6.73 14.05
C LYS A 323 18.61 -7.67 15.10
N ILE A 324 18.20 -7.56 16.37
CA ILE A 324 18.71 -8.41 17.46
C ILE A 324 18.33 -9.88 17.21
N GLN A 325 17.07 -10.15 16.84
CA GLN A 325 16.62 -11.50 16.48
C GLN A 325 17.37 -12.04 15.27
N SER A 326 17.58 -11.25 14.22
CA SER A 326 18.37 -11.69 13.05
C SER A 326 19.82 -12.02 13.41
N HIS A 327 20.43 -11.26 14.33
CA HIS A 327 21.77 -11.58 14.87
C HIS A 327 21.75 -12.89 15.67
N ALA A 328 20.76 -13.08 16.54
CA ALA A 328 20.62 -14.32 17.31
C ALA A 328 20.32 -15.54 16.43
N CYS A 329 19.49 -15.39 15.40
CA CYS A 329 19.18 -16.42 14.42
C CYS A 329 20.41 -16.76 13.55
N SER A 330 21.21 -15.76 13.17
CA SER A 330 22.49 -15.99 12.46
C SER A 330 23.51 -16.78 13.29
N MET A 331 23.47 -16.67 14.62
CA MET A 331 24.27 -17.52 15.53
C MET A 331 23.66 -18.93 15.69
N ALA A 332 22.34 -19.06 15.66
CA ALA A 332 21.63 -20.33 15.73
C ALA A 332 21.71 -21.14 14.42
N MET A 333 21.94 -20.49 13.27
CA MET A 333 22.13 -21.12 11.96
C MET A 333 23.55 -21.67 11.74
N ASN A 334 24.37 -21.78 12.78
CA ASN A 334 25.59 -22.59 12.71
C ASN A 334 25.20 -24.08 12.57
N LYS A 335 25.42 -24.59 11.37
CA LYS A 335 24.64 -25.61 10.64
C LYS A 335 24.76 -27.08 11.10
N ASP A 336 25.18 -27.36 12.31
CA ASP A 336 25.55 -28.75 12.67
C ASP A 336 24.42 -29.62 13.23
N ASN A 337 23.17 -29.14 13.39
CA ASN A 337 22.21 -29.89 14.22
C ASN A 337 20.71 -29.96 13.82
N LEU A 338 20.28 -29.61 12.60
CA LEU A 338 18.84 -29.75 12.26
C LEU A 338 18.59 -30.49 10.95
N LEU A 339 18.12 -31.73 11.10
CA LEU A 339 17.51 -32.58 10.07
C LEU A 339 16.08 -32.08 9.77
N ILE A 340 15.80 -31.64 8.54
CA ILE A 340 14.43 -31.47 8.03
C ILE A 340 14.32 -32.14 6.64
N PRO A 341 13.33 -33.02 6.37
CA PRO A 341 13.18 -33.71 5.09
C PRO A 341 12.37 -32.95 4.02
N GLU A 342 12.56 -33.36 2.76
CA GLU A 342 12.40 -32.62 1.49
C GLU A 342 10.99 -32.50 0.82
N ASP A 343 10.87 -31.42 0.02
CA ASP A 343 10.40 -31.24 -1.38
C ASP A 343 8.97 -31.47 -1.91
N GLU A 344 8.03 -32.17 -1.28
CA GLU A 344 6.77 -32.47 -1.99
C GLU A 344 5.70 -31.35 -1.97
N TYR A 345 5.71 -30.50 -0.94
CA TYR A 345 4.65 -29.49 -0.73
C TYR A 345 4.73 -28.31 -1.70
N ILE A 346 5.95 -27.87 -2.06
CA ILE A 346 6.19 -26.69 -2.91
C ILE A 346 5.73 -26.93 -4.35
N LYS A 347 5.83 -28.16 -4.85
CA LYS A 347 5.47 -28.52 -6.24
C LYS A 347 3.97 -28.45 -6.51
N ARG A 348 3.11 -28.66 -5.50
CA ARG A 348 1.64 -28.60 -5.66
C ARG A 348 1.12 -27.17 -5.77
N SER A 349 1.70 -26.24 -5.03
CA SER A 349 1.24 -24.85 -4.98
C SER A 349 1.50 -24.08 -6.28
N MET A 350 2.57 -24.41 -6.99
CA MET A 350 2.93 -23.75 -8.26
C MET A 350 2.02 -24.13 -9.45
N ALA A 351 1.32 -25.26 -9.41
CA ALA A 351 0.45 -25.70 -10.51
C ALA A 351 -0.85 -24.87 -10.61
N ILE A 352 -1.30 -24.28 -9.49
CA ILE A 352 -2.57 -23.55 -9.39
C ILE A 352 -2.41 -22.08 -9.85
N ALA A 353 -1.22 -21.49 -9.66
CA ALA A 353 -0.94 -20.10 -9.98
C ALA A 353 -0.90 -19.79 -11.50
N LYS A 354 -0.80 -20.81 -12.36
CA LYS A 354 -0.60 -20.64 -13.81
C LYS A 354 -1.86 -20.28 -14.62
N HIS A 355 -3.02 -20.17 -13.98
CA HIS A 355 -4.30 -19.99 -14.69
C HIS A 355 -4.84 -18.56 -14.72
N PHE A 356 -4.20 -17.60 -14.03
CA PHE A 356 -4.70 -16.24 -13.93
C PHE A 356 -3.55 -15.25 -14.13
N THR A 357 -3.56 -14.51 -15.24
CA THR A 357 -3.36 -13.04 -15.30
C THR A 357 -2.82 -12.57 -16.66
N ASN A 358 -3.49 -11.59 -17.25
CA ASN A 358 -3.03 -10.74 -18.35
C ASN A 358 -3.60 -9.32 -18.08
N ASN A 359 -2.87 -8.45 -17.34
CA ASN A 359 -3.11 -7.00 -17.33
C ASN A 359 -1.94 -6.22 -16.69
N SER A 360 -1.59 -5.05 -17.25
CA SER A 360 -0.33 -4.33 -16.97
C SER A 360 -0.26 -3.52 -15.66
N SER A 361 -1.33 -3.41 -14.88
CA SER A 361 -1.30 -2.89 -13.51
C SER A 361 -1.00 -3.98 -12.47
N ALA A 362 -1.26 -5.25 -12.82
CA ALA A 362 -1.02 -6.39 -11.94
C ALA A 362 0.48 -6.62 -11.70
N ASP A 363 1.35 -6.20 -12.62
CA ASP A 363 2.79 -6.43 -12.54
C ASP A 363 3.46 -5.67 -11.37
N LEU A 364 3.02 -4.45 -11.07
CA LEU A 364 3.55 -3.64 -9.96
C LEU A 364 2.99 -4.09 -8.60
N GLU A 365 1.71 -4.44 -8.57
CA GLU A 365 1.03 -4.97 -7.40
C GLU A 365 1.57 -6.35 -7.02
N PHE A 366 1.75 -7.24 -8.01
CA PHE A 366 2.38 -8.54 -7.82
C PHE A 366 3.84 -8.40 -7.40
N ALA A 367 4.60 -7.47 -7.99
CA ALA A 367 5.96 -7.19 -7.55
C ALA A 367 5.99 -6.75 -6.08
N ALA A 368 5.09 -5.87 -5.64
CA ALA A 368 4.99 -5.44 -4.24
C ALA A 368 4.61 -6.60 -3.31
N ALA A 369 3.64 -7.43 -3.70
CA ALA A 369 3.19 -8.59 -2.92
C ALA A 369 4.27 -9.69 -2.81
N MET A 370 5.03 -9.95 -3.88
CA MET A 370 6.15 -10.91 -3.84
C MET A 370 7.27 -10.43 -2.91
N ARG A 371 7.48 -9.12 -2.79
CA ARG A 371 8.44 -8.55 -1.82
C ARG A 371 7.95 -8.67 -0.36
N GLU A 372 6.63 -8.67 -0.14
CA GLU A 372 6.01 -8.93 1.16
C GLU A 372 6.17 -10.39 1.59
N LEU A 373 6.06 -11.36 0.67
CA LEU A 373 6.32 -12.78 0.96
C LEU A 373 7.78 -13.06 1.35
N ASP A 374 8.74 -12.32 0.80
CA ASP A 374 10.13 -12.39 1.26
C ASP A 374 10.32 -11.74 2.67
N TYR A 375 9.35 -10.96 3.18
CA TYR A 375 9.40 -10.37 4.52
C TYR A 375 8.95 -11.38 5.58
N ASP A 376 8.09 -12.33 5.21
CA ASP A 376 7.48 -13.33 6.10
C ASP A 376 8.26 -14.67 6.18
N GLN A 377 9.41 -14.81 5.49
CA GLN A 377 10.21 -16.04 5.55
C GLN A 377 11.07 -16.20 6.82
N ASP A 378 10.88 -15.37 7.86
CA ASP A 378 11.66 -15.45 9.10
C ASP A 378 10.82 -15.68 10.38
N HIS A 379 9.57 -16.13 10.27
CA HIS A 379 8.70 -16.39 11.44
C HIS A 379 8.17 -17.83 11.48
N SER A 380 8.96 -18.74 12.07
CA SER A 380 8.42 -19.97 12.68
C SER A 380 8.17 -19.74 14.18
N SER A 381 6.92 -19.45 14.56
CA SER A 381 6.24 -19.91 15.79
C SER A 381 5.07 -18.99 16.17
N TYR A 382 3.87 -19.32 15.69
CA TYR A 382 2.63 -18.97 16.40
C TYR A 382 2.18 -20.20 17.19
N PRO A 383 1.95 -20.10 18.52
CA PRO A 383 1.17 -21.11 19.21
C PRO A 383 -0.31 -20.92 18.84
N ASP A 384 -0.88 -22.00 18.31
CA ASP A 384 -2.30 -22.17 18.05
C ASP A 384 -3.08 -22.03 19.37
N TYR A 385 -3.85 -20.94 19.51
CA TYR A 385 -4.91 -20.86 20.51
C TYR A 385 -6.25 -21.08 19.82
N ARG A 386 -6.58 -22.36 19.62
CA ARG A 386 -7.94 -22.86 19.52
C ARG A 386 -8.24 -23.72 20.74
N ASN A 387 -9.01 -23.15 21.66
CA ASN A 387 -10.14 -23.80 22.35
C ASN A 387 -10.97 -22.73 23.06
#